data_AF-A0A523PUZ5-F1
#
_entry.id   AF-A0A523PUZ5-F1
#
_cell.length_a   1.000
_cell.length_b   1.000
_cell.length_c   1.000
_cell.angle_alpha   90.00
_cell.angle_beta   90.00
_cell.angle_gamma   90.00
#
_symmetry.space_group_name_H-M   'P 1'
#
loop_
_entity.id
_entity.type
_entity.pdbx_description
1 polymer ?
#
loop_
_entity_poly.entity_id
_entity_poly.type
_entity_poly.pdbx_seq_one_letter_code
_entity_poly.pdbx_strand_id
1 'polypeptide(L)'
;MHRDLKPSNVRITPEGVVKVLDFGLAKPQRHGADRGRSPGAAGVESDSFLMTGEGRVLGTPVYMSPEQARGKVVDRRTDVWSFGCVLFECLTGQRAFAAESFADLMAAIVGSDPDWSLLPATLPRSVRQLLARCLEKDARERLRDLGEARVILGRAFQGDDAGETDLARTGVRALRFTLKTEHVRRLESPIPSMIGDALIYLDNGRASEVLVIFLPGIGLDETIFRGILEDLPCRAVALSLFGFSPKARRRPALSLEDHTRLLVELLAELEQRVRPKRVILVGFSAGADQALSLLASESSARLTFDGLLLLSPAARRGMLPITRAFASLPEDSDKIVPVLKELGGSFDSLGDWLGIHSYLVQAFQKFGSDPRTLRDHARSLIEPLERDPDFFLHSFRNAIERVRRLTCVFAMHEAHDLDWILKRHLEDDALGSDYQEEMICLSAAGHMQLADTDVIRPYLDALIAALETPRDGA
;
A
#
# COMPACT_ATOMS: atom_id res chain seq x y z
N MET A 1 29.80 -10.95 -13.07
CA MET A 1 30.32 -9.68 -12.53
C MET A 1 30.53 -8.74 -13.69
N HIS A 2 30.10 -7.48 -13.59
CA HIS A 2 30.20 -6.47 -14.64
C HIS A 2 31.55 -5.72 -14.57
N ARG A 3 31.98 -5.35 -13.37
CA ARG A 3 33.25 -4.66 -13.01
C ARG A 3 33.42 -3.22 -13.50
N ASP A 4 32.55 -2.76 -14.39
CA ASP A 4 32.51 -1.38 -14.89
C ASP A 4 31.07 -0.82 -14.92
N LEU A 5 30.30 -1.00 -13.85
CA LEU A 5 28.95 -0.45 -13.76
C LEU A 5 29.03 1.06 -13.50
N LYS A 6 28.49 1.87 -14.42
CA LYS A 6 28.50 3.34 -14.36
C LYS A 6 27.36 3.91 -15.23
N PRO A 7 26.97 5.19 -15.07
CA PRO A 7 25.83 5.75 -15.79
C PRO A 7 25.94 5.66 -17.31
N SER A 8 27.13 5.81 -17.90
CA SER A 8 27.32 5.69 -19.36
C SER A 8 27.02 4.27 -19.90
N ASN A 9 27.07 3.27 -19.02
CA ASN A 9 26.81 1.86 -19.32
C ASN A 9 25.36 1.47 -18.96
N VAL A 10 24.52 2.43 -18.57
CA VAL A 10 23.09 2.24 -18.34
C VAL A 10 22.32 3.06 -19.38
N ARG A 11 21.47 2.41 -20.17
CA ARG A 11 20.60 3.09 -21.15
C ARG A 11 19.14 2.88 -20.80
N ILE A 12 18.34 3.89 -21.10
CA ILE A 12 16.89 3.85 -20.98
C ILE A 12 16.34 3.93 -22.40
N THR A 13 15.53 2.96 -22.81
CA THR A 13 14.87 3.00 -24.12
C THR A 13 13.74 4.03 -24.12
N PRO A 14 13.23 4.48 -25.28
CA PRO A 14 12.07 5.39 -25.33
C PRO A 14 10.84 4.85 -24.59
N GLU A 15 10.72 3.53 -24.48
CA GLU A 15 9.65 2.83 -23.74
C GLU A 15 9.92 2.71 -22.23
N GLY A 16 10.99 3.35 -21.72
CA GLY A 16 11.34 3.38 -20.30
C GLY A 16 12.08 2.13 -19.80
N VAL A 17 12.51 1.22 -20.68
CA VAL A 17 13.20 -0.01 -20.28
C VAL A 17 14.68 0.27 -20.02
N VAL A 18 15.16 -0.11 -18.83
CA VAL A 18 16.58 0.01 -18.46
C VAL A 18 17.38 -1.17 -19.01
N LYS A 19 18.48 -0.88 -19.72
CA LYS A 19 19.44 -1.86 -20.23
C LYS A 19 20.84 -1.55 -19.72
N VAL A 20 21.53 -2.56 -19.22
CA VAL A 20 22.96 -2.49 -18.87
C VAL A 20 23.77 -2.92 -20.09
N LEU A 21 24.77 -2.12 -20.45
CA LEU A 21 25.62 -2.28 -21.61
C LEU A 21 27.08 -2.52 -21.21
N ASP A 22 27.88 -2.99 -22.16
CA ASP A 22 29.34 -3.12 -22.08
C ASP A 22 29.84 -4.11 -21.02
N PHE A 23 29.65 -5.39 -21.32
CA PHE A 23 30.21 -6.52 -20.57
C PHE A 23 31.69 -6.79 -20.90
N GLY A 24 32.44 -5.83 -21.47
CA GLY A 24 33.81 -6.02 -21.94
C GLY A 24 34.81 -6.49 -20.86
N LEU A 25 34.48 -6.32 -19.58
CA LEU A 25 35.26 -6.79 -18.43
C LEU A 25 34.60 -7.95 -17.67
N ALA A 26 33.51 -8.52 -18.19
CA ALA A 26 32.77 -9.58 -17.53
C ALA A 26 33.54 -10.91 -17.61
N LYS A 27 33.89 -11.49 -16.45
CA LYS A 27 34.39 -12.87 -16.35
C LYS A 27 33.32 -13.80 -15.77
N PRO A 28 33.08 -14.99 -16.34
CA PRO A 28 32.25 -16.01 -15.72
C PRO A 28 32.93 -16.55 -14.46
N GLN A 29 32.17 -16.67 -13.37
CA GLN A 29 32.65 -17.23 -12.11
C GLN A 29 32.82 -18.74 -12.29
N ARG A 30 34.06 -19.22 -12.38
CA ARG A 30 34.35 -20.67 -12.34
C ARG A 30 34.01 -21.17 -10.93
N HIS A 31 32.83 -21.76 -10.76
CA HIS A 31 32.52 -22.59 -9.60
C HIS A 31 33.25 -23.93 -9.77
N GLY A 32 34.42 -24.06 -9.15
CA GLY A 32 35.20 -25.29 -9.17
C GLY A 32 34.65 -26.32 -8.21
N ALA A 33 33.94 -27.33 -8.73
CA ALA A 33 34.12 -28.70 -8.31
C ALA A 33 35.24 -29.29 -9.18
N ASP A 34 36.49 -28.93 -8.90
CA ASP A 34 37.65 -29.66 -9.43
C ASP A 34 38.80 -29.56 -8.43
N ARG A 35 38.86 -30.54 -7.53
CA ARG A 35 39.99 -30.77 -6.63
C ARG A 35 41.05 -31.51 -7.42
N GLY A 36 42.04 -30.81 -7.94
CA GLY A 36 43.17 -31.50 -8.58
C GLY A 36 44.10 -30.64 -9.41
N ARG A 37 44.73 -29.61 -8.83
CA ARG A 37 46.05 -29.10 -9.26
C ARG A 37 46.61 -28.12 -8.22
N SER A 38 47.82 -28.40 -7.74
CA SER A 38 48.57 -27.57 -6.80
C SER A 38 48.92 -26.18 -7.39
N PRO A 39 49.13 -25.15 -6.55
CA PRO A 39 49.08 -23.76 -6.93
C PRO A 39 50.41 -23.27 -7.49
N GLY A 40 50.43 -22.88 -8.77
CA GLY A 40 51.57 -22.25 -9.41
C GLY A 40 51.11 -21.12 -10.32
N ALA A 41 51.50 -19.90 -9.97
CA ALA A 41 51.57 -18.72 -10.83
C ALA A 41 50.38 -18.47 -11.80
N ALA A 42 49.36 -17.76 -11.29
CA ALA A 42 48.52 -16.89 -12.13
C ALA A 42 48.23 -15.62 -11.32
N GLY A 43 49.29 -14.82 -11.16
CA GLY A 43 49.20 -13.47 -10.64
C GLY A 43 48.34 -12.60 -11.55
N VAL A 44 47.53 -11.79 -10.92
CA VAL A 44 47.02 -10.48 -11.33
C VAL A 44 47.55 -9.99 -12.70
N GLU A 45 46.82 -10.28 -13.77
CA GLU A 45 46.89 -9.46 -14.98
C GLU A 45 45.89 -8.31 -14.82
N SER A 46 46.46 -7.16 -14.41
CA SER A 46 45.87 -5.83 -14.44
C SER A 46 45.73 -5.33 -15.89
N ASP A 47 45.08 -6.09 -16.76
CA ASP A 47 44.72 -5.60 -18.09
C ASP A 47 43.45 -4.77 -17.99
N SER A 48 43.60 -3.44 -17.85
CA SER A 48 42.69 -2.42 -18.43
C SER A 48 42.90 -0.96 -17.98
N PHE A 49 44.03 -0.58 -17.36
CA PHE A 49 44.31 0.84 -17.09
C PHE A 49 45.62 1.27 -17.74
N LEU A 50 45.54 1.61 -19.04
CA LEU A 50 46.61 2.36 -19.70
C LEU A 50 46.66 3.76 -19.09
N MET A 51 47.65 4.02 -18.22
CA MET A 51 48.03 5.38 -17.86
C MET A 51 48.65 6.04 -19.09
N THR A 52 48.03 7.09 -19.63
CA THR A 52 48.71 7.97 -20.57
C THR A 52 49.68 8.87 -19.79
N GLY A 53 50.84 9.18 -20.38
CA GLY A 53 51.97 9.88 -19.74
C GLY A 53 51.68 11.28 -19.19
N GLU A 54 50.43 11.75 -19.23
CA GLU A 54 49.95 13.02 -18.68
C GLU A 54 49.01 12.84 -17.47
N GLY A 55 48.91 11.64 -16.89
CA GLY A 55 48.09 11.38 -15.70
C GLY A 55 46.59 11.27 -15.97
N ARG A 56 46.15 11.25 -17.24
CA ARG A 56 44.76 10.97 -17.62
C ARG A 56 44.54 9.46 -17.70
N VAL A 57 43.76 8.95 -16.74
CA VAL A 57 43.22 7.58 -16.73
C VAL A 57 42.07 7.49 -17.73
N LEU A 58 42.07 6.48 -18.59
CA LEU A 58 40.94 6.18 -19.48
C LEU A 58 39.84 5.47 -18.67
N GLY A 59 38.67 6.09 -18.55
CA GLY A 59 37.53 5.66 -17.71
C GLY A 59 37.33 6.55 -16.50
N THR A 60 36.10 6.67 -15.98
CA THR A 60 35.78 7.55 -14.84
C THR A 60 35.93 6.74 -13.53
N PRO A 61 37.03 6.85 -12.78
CA PRO A 61 37.35 5.99 -11.62
C PRO A 61 36.43 6.18 -10.39
N VAL A 62 35.51 7.13 -10.45
CA VAL A 62 34.57 7.50 -9.37
C VAL A 62 33.60 6.38 -8.95
N TYR A 63 33.44 5.33 -9.75
CA TYR A 63 32.57 4.17 -9.43
C TYR A 63 33.37 2.92 -9.02
N MET A 64 34.70 3.01 -8.93
CA MET A 64 35.56 1.91 -8.51
C MET A 64 35.34 1.56 -7.05
N SER A 65 35.38 0.27 -6.74
CA SER A 65 35.32 -0.21 -5.35
C SER A 65 36.63 0.01 -4.60
N PRO A 66 36.62 0.05 -3.25
CA PRO A 66 37.83 0.20 -2.43
C PRO A 66 38.82 -0.95 -2.61
N GLU A 67 38.36 -2.14 -2.99
CA GLU A 67 39.23 -3.26 -3.36
C GLU A 67 39.86 -3.09 -4.75
N GLN A 68 39.15 -2.51 -5.73
CA GLN A 68 39.72 -2.13 -7.03
C GLN A 68 40.78 -1.04 -6.87
N ALA A 69 40.48 0.01 -6.10
CA ALA A 69 41.39 1.12 -5.83
C ALA A 69 42.70 0.67 -5.13
N ARG A 70 42.64 -0.42 -4.33
CA ARG A 70 43.80 -1.02 -3.66
C ARG A 70 44.49 -2.14 -4.47
N GLY A 71 44.01 -2.44 -5.68
CA GLY A 71 44.55 -3.54 -6.50
C GLY A 71 44.35 -4.94 -5.88
N LYS A 72 43.34 -5.12 -5.03
CA LYS A 72 43.02 -6.40 -4.39
C LYS A 72 42.15 -7.29 -5.30
N VAL A 73 42.06 -8.58 -4.97
CA VAL A 73 41.16 -9.51 -5.65
C VAL A 73 39.71 -9.05 -5.48
N VAL A 74 38.98 -8.97 -6.61
CA VAL A 74 37.60 -8.50 -6.66
C VAL A 74 36.62 -9.65 -6.84
N ASP A 75 35.44 -9.53 -6.24
CA ASP A 75 34.30 -10.44 -6.42
C ASP A 75 33.03 -9.68 -6.82
N ARG A 76 31.88 -10.35 -6.79
CA ARG A 76 30.58 -9.77 -7.21
C ARG A 76 30.15 -8.56 -6.39
N ARG A 77 30.72 -8.34 -5.19
CA ARG A 77 30.43 -7.20 -4.32
C ARG A 77 31.08 -5.91 -4.82
N THR A 78 31.98 -6.00 -5.79
CA THR A 78 32.43 -4.82 -6.55
C THR A 78 31.28 -4.20 -7.34
N ASP A 79 30.42 -4.99 -7.97
CA ASP A 79 29.24 -4.45 -8.69
C ASP A 79 28.21 -3.84 -7.73
N VAL A 80 28.11 -4.37 -6.50
CA VAL A 80 27.27 -3.82 -5.43
C VAL A 80 27.74 -2.42 -5.04
N TRP A 81 29.04 -2.22 -4.91
CA TRP A 81 29.62 -0.91 -4.64
C TRP A 81 29.29 0.09 -5.75
N SER A 82 29.59 -0.27 -7.00
CA SER A 82 29.35 0.60 -8.15
C SER A 82 27.86 0.93 -8.31
N PHE A 83 26.97 -0.03 -8.03
CA PHE A 83 25.53 0.22 -7.95
C PHE A 83 25.18 1.25 -6.88
N GLY A 84 25.77 1.15 -5.68
CA GLY A 84 25.61 2.13 -4.62
C GLY A 84 26.03 3.54 -5.06
N CYS A 85 27.16 3.68 -5.76
CA CYS A 85 27.61 4.97 -6.28
C CYS A 85 26.63 5.56 -7.29
N VAL A 86 26.13 4.74 -8.24
CA VAL A 86 25.13 5.17 -9.24
C VAL A 86 23.82 5.56 -8.56
N LEU A 87 23.33 4.76 -7.61
CA LEU A 87 22.09 5.04 -6.89
C LEU A 87 22.19 6.33 -6.07
N PHE A 88 23.32 6.58 -5.40
CA PHE A 88 23.57 7.84 -4.70
C PHE A 88 23.47 9.04 -5.65
N GLU A 89 24.09 8.94 -6.83
CA GLU A 89 24.07 10.01 -7.83
C GLU A 89 22.67 10.22 -8.42
N CYS A 90 21.91 9.16 -8.65
CA CYS A 90 20.50 9.30 -9.06
C CYS A 90 19.63 9.99 -8.00
N LEU A 91 19.90 9.78 -6.72
CA LEU A 91 19.11 10.34 -5.61
C LEU A 91 19.48 11.78 -5.26
N THR A 92 20.73 12.18 -5.52
CA THR A 92 21.27 13.48 -5.08
C THR A 92 21.60 14.42 -6.23
N GLY A 93 21.75 13.89 -7.45
CA GLY A 93 22.34 14.61 -8.58
C GLY A 93 23.85 14.84 -8.44
N GLN A 94 24.50 14.33 -7.38
CA GLN A 94 25.93 14.50 -7.11
C GLN A 94 26.63 13.15 -6.96
N ARG A 95 27.91 13.10 -7.34
CA ARG A 95 28.71 11.88 -7.18
C ARG A 95 28.95 11.58 -5.71
N ALA A 96 28.87 10.29 -5.33
CA ALA A 96 29.17 9.84 -3.97
C ALA A 96 30.59 10.20 -3.50
N PHE A 97 31.55 10.19 -4.43
CA PHE A 97 32.93 10.61 -4.19
C PHE A 97 33.39 11.51 -5.35
N ALA A 98 34.03 12.63 -5.01
CA ALA A 98 34.64 13.54 -5.97
C ALA A 98 35.90 14.14 -5.34
N ALA A 99 36.92 14.39 -6.16
CA ALA A 99 38.15 15.05 -5.74
C ALA A 99 38.82 15.72 -6.95
N GLU A 100 39.73 16.65 -6.69
CA GLU A 100 40.45 17.42 -7.72
C GLU A 100 41.56 16.61 -8.40
N SER A 101 42.14 15.63 -7.71
CA SER A 101 43.17 14.75 -8.25
C SER A 101 42.78 13.27 -8.19
N PHE A 102 43.41 12.45 -9.04
CA PHE A 102 43.20 11.00 -9.04
C PHE A 102 43.64 10.36 -7.71
N ALA A 103 44.76 10.81 -7.14
CA ALA A 103 45.26 10.30 -5.87
C ALA A 103 44.29 10.61 -4.72
N ASP A 104 43.74 11.82 -4.69
CA ASP A 104 42.75 12.24 -3.68
C ASP A 104 41.44 11.48 -3.83
N LEU A 105 41.01 11.22 -5.07
CA LEU A 105 39.83 10.42 -5.34
C LEU A 105 40.01 8.98 -4.84
N MET A 106 41.17 8.37 -5.09
CA MET A 106 41.47 7.02 -4.57
C MET A 106 41.47 7.02 -3.04
N ALA A 107 42.06 8.04 -2.40
CA ALA A 107 42.03 8.19 -0.95
C ALA A 107 40.60 8.30 -0.41
N ALA A 108 39.75 9.12 -1.04
CA ALA A 108 38.34 9.27 -0.67
C ALA A 108 37.55 7.96 -0.81
N ILE A 109 37.72 7.24 -1.93
CA ILE A 109 37.08 5.93 -2.14
C ILE A 109 37.54 4.92 -1.07
N VAL A 110 38.80 4.98 -0.65
CA VAL A 110 39.39 4.04 0.31
C VAL A 110 39.03 4.35 1.76
N GLY A 111 38.87 5.62 2.13
CA GLY A 111 38.87 6.05 3.54
C GLY A 111 37.86 7.11 3.95
N SER A 112 37.08 7.70 3.05
CA SER A 112 36.06 8.70 3.37
C SER A 112 34.65 8.17 3.12
N ASP A 113 33.66 8.70 3.83
CA ASP A 113 32.24 8.44 3.57
C ASP A 113 31.66 9.46 2.58
N PRO A 114 30.61 9.10 1.81
CA PRO A 114 29.89 10.07 1.00
C PRO A 114 29.14 11.07 1.89
N ASP A 115 28.81 12.24 1.35
CA ASP A 115 28.01 13.22 2.09
C ASP A 115 26.54 12.79 2.19
N TRP A 116 26.21 12.09 3.27
CA TRP A 116 24.86 11.59 3.54
C TRP A 116 23.80 12.69 3.73
N SER A 117 24.21 13.94 3.93
CA SER A 117 23.29 15.08 4.09
C SER A 117 22.64 15.49 2.76
N LEU A 118 23.25 15.14 1.63
CA LEU A 118 22.73 15.39 0.29
C LEU A 118 21.51 14.53 -0.07
N LEU A 119 21.27 13.45 0.66
CA LEU A 119 20.12 12.57 0.40
C LEU A 119 18.80 13.24 0.82
N PRO A 120 17.74 13.16 0.00
CA PRO A 120 16.43 13.71 0.34
C PRO A 120 15.94 13.26 1.73
N ALA A 121 15.35 14.18 2.48
CA ALA A 121 14.76 13.88 3.79
C ALA A 121 13.58 12.90 3.69
N THR A 122 12.89 12.91 2.54
CA THR A 122 11.76 12.03 2.19
C THR A 122 12.20 10.65 1.73
N LEU A 123 13.50 10.38 1.60
CA LEU A 123 14.01 9.07 1.17
C LEU A 123 13.69 8.00 2.22
N PRO A 124 13.03 6.88 1.85
CA PRO A 124 12.72 5.83 2.82
C PRO A 124 13.98 5.32 3.53
N ARG A 125 13.87 5.12 4.84
CA ARG A 125 15.01 4.72 5.69
C ARG A 125 15.69 3.44 5.21
N SER A 126 14.92 2.47 4.71
CA SER A 126 15.48 1.23 4.19
C SER A 126 16.32 1.42 2.92
N VAL A 127 15.97 2.39 2.07
CA VAL A 127 16.81 2.77 0.92
C VAL A 127 18.09 3.44 1.41
N ARG A 128 18.01 4.31 2.43
CA ARG A 128 19.20 4.93 3.05
C ARG A 128 20.13 3.86 3.66
N GLN A 129 19.58 2.87 4.37
CA GLN A 129 20.35 1.77 4.96
C GLN A 129 20.93 0.84 3.89
N LEU A 130 20.17 0.55 2.84
CA LEU A 130 20.66 -0.19 1.68
C LEU A 130 21.86 0.51 1.06
N LEU A 131 21.75 1.82 0.84
CA LEU A 131 22.82 2.62 0.24
C LEU A 131 24.09 2.60 1.11
N ALA A 132 23.93 2.74 2.43
CA ALA A 132 25.04 2.58 3.38
C ALA A 132 25.70 1.19 3.28
N ARG A 133 24.91 0.11 3.22
CA ARG A 133 25.43 -1.27 3.09
C ARG A 133 26.06 -1.54 1.72
N CYS A 134 25.63 -0.86 0.65
CA CYS A 134 26.27 -0.93 -0.66
C CYS A 134 27.63 -0.23 -0.66
N LEU A 135 27.73 0.91 0.05
CA LEU A 135 28.93 1.74 0.15
C LEU A 135 29.81 1.41 1.37
N GLU A 136 29.66 0.21 1.93
CA GLU A 136 30.54 -0.33 2.97
C GLU A 136 31.92 -0.64 2.38
N LYS A 137 32.97 -0.15 3.04
CA LYS A 137 34.35 -0.21 2.53
C LYS A 137 34.90 -1.61 2.61
N ASP A 138 34.61 -2.34 3.69
CA ASP A 138 34.98 -3.75 3.79
C ASP A 138 34.00 -4.59 2.96
N ALA A 139 34.51 -5.18 1.87
CA ALA A 139 33.73 -6.07 1.03
C ALA A 139 33.13 -7.26 1.81
N ARG A 140 33.64 -7.63 2.99
CA ARG A 140 33.07 -8.69 3.83
C ARG A 140 31.75 -8.30 4.49
N GLU A 141 31.65 -7.06 4.91
CA GLU A 141 30.49 -6.45 5.58
C GLU A 141 29.51 -5.80 4.59
N ARG A 142 29.98 -5.55 3.35
CA ARG A 142 29.15 -5.04 2.25
C ARG A 142 28.00 -5.99 1.90
N LEU A 143 26.89 -5.39 1.46
CA LEU A 143 25.70 -6.10 0.99
C LEU A 143 26.08 -7.29 0.10
N ARG A 144 25.51 -8.45 0.42
CA ARG A 144 25.98 -9.73 -0.08
C ARG A 144 25.80 -9.84 -1.60
N ASP A 145 24.67 -9.36 -2.13
CA ASP A 145 24.40 -9.19 -3.55
C ASP A 145 23.20 -8.28 -3.85
N LEU A 146 23.06 -7.91 -5.13
CA LEU A 146 22.00 -7.05 -5.64
C LEU A 146 20.61 -7.71 -5.65
N GLY A 147 20.51 -9.02 -5.44
CA GLY A 147 19.22 -9.68 -5.26
C GLY A 147 18.50 -9.18 -4.00
N GLU A 148 19.25 -8.99 -2.92
CA GLU A 148 18.78 -8.37 -1.67
C GLU A 148 18.40 -6.90 -1.88
N ALA A 149 19.22 -6.14 -2.63
CA ALA A 149 18.93 -4.74 -2.97
C ALA A 149 17.60 -4.58 -3.71
N ARG A 150 17.32 -5.45 -4.69
CA ARG A 150 16.07 -5.44 -5.46
C ARG A 150 14.84 -5.62 -4.56
N VAL A 151 14.91 -6.53 -3.59
CA VAL A 151 13.82 -6.77 -2.64
C VAL A 151 13.58 -5.55 -1.76
N ILE A 152 14.65 -4.96 -1.21
CA ILE A 152 14.55 -3.79 -0.34
C ILE A 152 14.00 -2.58 -1.11
N LEU A 153 14.51 -2.30 -2.32
CA LEU A 153 14.00 -1.21 -3.15
C LEU A 153 12.54 -1.43 -3.54
N GLY A 154 12.17 -2.67 -3.90
CA GLY A 154 10.78 -3.04 -4.16
C GLY A 154 9.88 -2.70 -2.97
N ARG A 155 10.24 -3.15 -1.77
CA ARG A 155 9.47 -2.90 -0.54
C ARG A 155 9.43 -1.43 -0.14
N ALA A 156 10.55 -0.72 -0.28
CA ALA A 156 10.65 0.69 0.11
C ALA A 156 9.73 1.59 -0.71
N PHE A 157 9.55 1.28 -1.99
CA PHE A 157 8.63 2.01 -2.88
C PHE A 157 7.23 1.35 -2.95
N GLN A 158 7.01 0.25 -2.24
CA GLN A 158 5.72 -0.42 -2.03
C GLN A 158 5.12 -0.16 -0.63
N GLY A 159 5.82 0.57 0.25
CA GLY A 159 5.35 0.92 1.60
C GLY A 159 5.58 -0.12 2.70
N ASP A 160 6.23 -1.25 2.40
CA ASP A 160 6.32 -2.41 3.31
C ASP A 160 7.36 -2.27 4.45
N ASP A 161 8.41 -1.46 4.29
CA ASP A 161 9.48 -1.31 5.30
C ASP A 161 9.13 -0.34 6.45
N ALA A 162 8.02 0.40 6.35
CA ALA A 162 7.52 1.30 7.40
C ALA A 162 6.64 0.57 8.45
N GLY A 163 6.54 -0.75 8.36
CA GLY A 163 5.44 -1.50 8.96
C GLY A 163 5.51 -1.77 10.46
N GLU A 164 6.68 -1.92 11.08
CA GLU A 164 6.77 -2.39 12.49
C GLU A 164 7.56 -1.48 13.43
N THR A 165 8.59 -0.78 12.93
CA THR A 165 9.38 0.17 13.73
C THR A 165 8.84 1.60 13.71
N ASP A 166 8.06 1.97 12.68
CA ASP A 166 7.49 3.31 12.50
C ASP A 166 6.17 3.51 13.27
N LEU A 167 5.36 2.45 13.34
CA LEU A 167 4.16 2.35 14.19
C LEU A 167 4.46 2.71 15.66
N ALA A 168 5.62 2.30 16.18
CA ALA A 168 6.03 2.63 17.54
C ALA A 168 6.36 4.13 17.75
N ARG A 169 6.70 4.88 16.70
CA ARG A 169 7.03 6.32 16.75
C ARG A 169 5.82 7.23 16.49
N THR A 170 4.89 6.80 15.63
CA THR A 170 3.67 7.57 15.33
C THR A 170 2.53 7.31 16.33
N GLY A 171 2.68 6.29 17.18
CA GLY A 171 1.68 5.91 18.19
C GLY A 171 0.61 4.96 17.64
N VAL A 172 0.55 4.78 16.32
CA VAL A 172 -0.34 3.81 15.66
C VAL A 172 0.20 2.40 15.81
N ARG A 173 -0.61 1.44 16.24
CA ARG A 173 -0.19 0.06 16.49
C ARG A 173 -1.01 -0.92 15.67
N ALA A 174 -0.34 -1.89 15.08
CA ALA A 174 -1.02 -3.04 14.47
C ALA A 174 -1.41 -4.02 15.57
N LEU A 175 -2.71 -4.28 15.68
CA LEU A 175 -3.31 -5.19 16.66
C LEU A 175 -3.98 -6.35 15.96
N ARG A 176 -4.26 -7.40 16.72
CA ARG A 176 -4.82 -8.67 16.24
C ARG A 176 -6.04 -9.04 17.07
N PHE A 177 -7.15 -9.31 16.40
CA PHE A 177 -8.31 -9.95 17.00
C PHE A 177 -8.34 -11.41 16.62
N THR A 178 -7.96 -12.26 17.57
CA THR A 178 -7.77 -13.69 17.33
C THR A 178 -9.12 -14.39 17.37
N LEU A 179 -9.44 -15.13 16.30
CA LEU A 179 -10.68 -15.87 16.17
C LEU A 179 -10.70 -17.06 17.12
N LYS A 180 -11.75 -17.10 17.94
CA LYS A 180 -12.04 -18.20 18.86
C LYS A 180 -13.15 -19.07 18.29
N THR A 181 -13.35 -20.24 18.88
CA THR A 181 -14.36 -21.22 18.45
C THR A 181 -15.77 -20.61 18.38
N GLU A 182 -16.13 -19.76 19.34
CA GLU A 182 -17.43 -19.08 19.40
C GLU A 182 -17.64 -18.10 18.25
N HIS A 183 -16.60 -17.41 17.78
CA HIS A 183 -16.71 -16.50 16.63
C HIS A 183 -16.99 -17.30 15.35
N VAL A 184 -16.22 -18.38 15.14
CA VAL A 184 -16.36 -19.23 13.94
C VAL A 184 -17.70 -19.96 13.91
N ARG A 185 -18.25 -20.36 15.07
CA ARG A 185 -19.56 -21.00 15.18
C ARG A 185 -20.74 -20.10 14.78
N ARG A 186 -20.58 -18.77 14.84
CA ARG A 186 -21.64 -17.82 14.48
C ARG A 186 -21.69 -17.51 12.99
N LEU A 187 -20.71 -17.96 12.21
CA LEU A 187 -20.72 -17.81 10.76
C LEU A 187 -21.84 -18.63 10.12
N GLU A 188 -22.38 -18.17 8.99
CA GLU A 188 -23.30 -18.93 8.14
C GLU A 188 -22.59 -20.17 7.60
N SER A 189 -21.32 -20.02 7.24
CA SER A 189 -20.45 -21.10 6.77
C SER A 189 -19.22 -21.26 7.67
N PRO A 190 -19.34 -21.94 8.84
CA PRO A 190 -18.20 -22.11 9.75
C PRO A 190 -17.03 -22.87 9.11
N ILE A 191 -15.83 -22.29 9.16
CA ILE A 191 -14.59 -22.92 8.70
C ILE A 191 -13.67 -23.16 9.92
N PRO A 192 -13.61 -24.39 10.47
CA PRO A 192 -12.87 -24.66 11.72
C PRO A 192 -11.39 -24.29 11.68
N SER A 193 -10.75 -24.34 10.49
CA SER A 193 -9.34 -24.01 10.33
C SER A 193 -9.03 -22.52 10.59
N MET A 194 -10.03 -21.64 10.61
CA MET A 194 -9.88 -20.21 10.94
C MET A 194 -9.61 -19.96 12.43
N ILE A 195 -9.88 -20.92 13.32
CA ILE A 195 -9.65 -20.76 14.76
C ILE A 195 -8.15 -20.52 15.01
N GLY A 196 -7.83 -19.47 15.77
CA GLY A 196 -6.46 -19.04 16.06
C GLY A 196 -5.84 -18.11 15.00
N ASP A 197 -6.48 -17.93 13.84
CA ASP A 197 -6.12 -16.84 12.92
C ASP A 197 -6.72 -15.51 13.43
N ALA A 198 -6.39 -14.39 12.80
CA ALA A 198 -6.80 -13.09 13.31
C ALA A 198 -7.21 -12.10 12.22
N LEU A 199 -8.19 -11.27 12.56
CA LEU A 199 -8.40 -9.97 11.93
C LEU A 199 -7.24 -9.05 12.36
N ILE A 200 -6.69 -8.29 11.41
CA ILE A 200 -5.64 -7.30 11.65
C ILE A 200 -6.28 -5.92 11.57
N TYR A 201 -5.86 -5.01 12.45
CA TYR A 201 -6.31 -3.62 12.41
C TYR A 201 -5.23 -2.69 12.96
N LEU A 202 -5.23 -1.44 12.52
CA LEU A 202 -4.43 -0.37 13.10
C LEU A 202 -5.23 0.35 14.18
N ASP A 203 -4.55 0.79 15.23
CA ASP A 203 -5.13 1.51 16.34
C ASP A 203 -4.19 2.66 16.77
N ASN A 204 -4.65 3.90 16.74
CA ASN A 204 -3.83 5.07 17.07
C ASN A 204 -3.60 5.29 18.58
N GLY A 205 -4.21 4.49 19.45
CA GLY A 205 -3.89 4.49 20.88
C GLY A 205 -4.35 5.72 21.66
N ARG A 206 -5.00 6.71 21.02
CA ARG A 206 -5.38 7.98 21.68
C ARG A 206 -6.47 7.79 22.71
N ALA A 207 -6.42 8.58 23.80
CA ALA A 207 -7.49 8.64 24.79
C ALA A 207 -8.52 9.68 24.32
N SER A 208 -9.75 9.25 24.08
CA SER A 208 -10.81 10.08 23.51
C SER A 208 -12.17 9.47 23.83
N GLU A 209 -13.18 10.32 24.03
CA GLU A 209 -14.57 9.88 24.18
C GLU A 209 -15.22 9.51 22.83
N VAL A 210 -14.61 9.92 21.72
CA VAL A 210 -15.00 9.55 20.35
C VAL A 210 -14.07 8.45 19.85
N LEU A 211 -14.67 7.38 19.31
CA LEU A 211 -14.00 6.33 18.56
C LEU A 211 -14.41 6.40 17.09
N VAL A 212 -13.45 6.56 16.18
CA VAL A 212 -13.65 6.51 14.73
C VAL A 212 -13.16 5.17 14.18
N ILE A 213 -13.99 4.49 13.41
CA ILE A 213 -13.70 3.17 12.83
C ILE A 213 -13.67 3.30 11.32
N PHE A 214 -12.56 2.94 10.68
CA PHE A 214 -12.41 2.98 9.23
C PHE A 214 -12.52 1.59 8.61
N LEU A 215 -13.35 1.48 7.57
CA LEU A 215 -13.54 0.29 6.75
C LEU A 215 -13.01 0.54 5.32
N PRO A 216 -12.02 -0.23 4.86
CA PRO A 216 -11.39 -0.01 3.56
C PRO A 216 -12.21 -0.58 2.41
N GLY A 217 -11.92 -0.10 1.20
CA GLY A 217 -12.51 -0.61 -0.02
C GLY A 217 -12.07 -2.03 -0.36
N ILE A 218 -12.71 -2.60 -1.39
CA ILE A 218 -12.43 -3.97 -1.82
C ILE A 218 -10.96 -4.12 -2.21
N GLY A 219 -10.33 -5.19 -1.78
CA GLY A 219 -8.93 -5.47 -2.07
C GLY A 219 -7.93 -4.55 -1.37
N LEU A 220 -8.39 -3.54 -0.62
CA LEU A 220 -7.57 -2.71 0.27
C LEU A 220 -7.51 -3.33 1.68
N ASP A 221 -6.85 -2.64 2.60
CA ASP A 221 -6.63 -3.07 3.98
C ASP A 221 -6.40 -1.88 4.91
N GLU A 222 -6.11 -2.16 6.18
CA GLU A 222 -5.98 -1.16 7.25
C GLU A 222 -4.94 -0.06 6.95
N THR A 223 -3.98 -0.33 6.07
CA THR A 223 -2.86 0.57 5.81
C THR A 223 -3.23 1.83 5.04
N ILE A 224 -4.34 1.81 4.28
CA ILE A 224 -4.78 2.97 3.49
C ILE A 224 -5.12 4.17 4.37
N PHE A 225 -5.55 3.92 5.62
CA PHE A 225 -5.92 4.96 6.57
C PHE A 225 -4.79 5.30 7.56
N ARG A 226 -3.57 4.77 7.37
CA ARG A 226 -2.46 4.98 8.31
C ARG A 226 -2.21 6.47 8.56
N GLY A 227 -2.04 7.26 7.49
CA GLY A 227 -1.77 8.70 7.62
C GLY A 227 -2.88 9.42 8.39
N ILE A 228 -4.14 9.04 8.16
CA ILE A 228 -5.28 9.59 8.89
C ILE A 228 -5.19 9.25 10.38
N LEU A 229 -4.90 8.01 10.73
CA LEU A 229 -4.78 7.57 12.13
C LEU A 229 -3.65 8.32 12.87
N GLU A 230 -2.56 8.64 12.17
CA GLU A 230 -1.42 9.38 12.70
C GLU A 230 -1.78 10.83 13.01
N ASP A 231 -2.64 11.46 12.20
CA ASP A 231 -2.99 12.88 12.33
C ASP A 231 -4.28 13.16 13.13
N LEU A 232 -5.15 12.16 13.31
CA LEU A 232 -6.47 12.37 13.89
C LEU A 232 -6.41 12.59 15.42
N PRO A 233 -6.99 13.68 15.98
CA PRO A 233 -6.92 14.02 17.41
C PRO A 233 -7.62 13.00 18.31
N CYS A 234 -8.70 12.37 17.84
CA CYS A 234 -9.50 11.40 18.57
C CYS A 234 -9.00 9.96 18.39
N ARG A 235 -9.60 9.03 19.13
CA ARG A 235 -9.28 7.60 19.03
C ARG A 235 -9.77 7.09 17.69
N ALA A 236 -8.90 6.48 16.90
CA ALA A 236 -9.22 5.89 15.62
C ALA A 236 -8.65 4.48 15.46
N VAL A 237 -9.41 3.65 14.76
CA VAL A 237 -9.01 2.30 14.34
C VAL A 237 -9.31 2.11 12.86
N ALA A 238 -8.40 1.46 12.14
CA ALA A 238 -8.61 1.09 10.74
C ALA A 238 -8.59 -0.44 10.62
N LEU A 239 -9.67 -1.01 10.12
CA LEU A 239 -9.87 -2.45 10.11
C LEU A 239 -9.46 -3.06 8.77
N SER A 240 -9.11 -4.35 8.80
CA SER A 240 -9.06 -5.18 7.60
C SER A 240 -10.14 -6.25 7.69
N LEU A 241 -10.78 -6.55 6.55
CA LEU A 241 -11.59 -7.77 6.44
C LEU A 241 -10.70 -9.00 6.66
N PHE A 242 -11.30 -10.10 7.15
CA PHE A 242 -10.57 -11.32 7.40
C PHE A 242 -9.95 -11.86 6.10
N GLY A 243 -8.64 -12.07 6.09
CA GLY A 243 -7.95 -12.48 4.85
C GLY A 243 -7.68 -11.36 3.85
N PHE A 244 -7.91 -10.08 4.18
CA PHE A 244 -7.58 -8.95 3.32
C PHE A 244 -6.28 -8.24 3.71
N SER A 245 -5.82 -8.34 4.96
CA SER A 245 -4.52 -7.79 5.35
C SER A 245 -3.36 -8.50 4.62
N PRO A 246 -2.27 -7.81 4.24
CA PRO A 246 -1.06 -8.44 3.71
C PRO A 246 -0.46 -9.46 4.69
N LYS A 247 -0.66 -9.24 6.00
CA LYS A 247 -0.19 -10.12 7.09
C LYS A 247 -1.13 -11.30 7.38
N ALA A 248 -2.18 -11.49 6.58
CA ALA A 248 -3.12 -12.58 6.77
C ALA A 248 -2.45 -13.94 6.49
N ARG A 249 -2.58 -14.87 7.42
CA ARG A 249 -2.07 -16.25 7.27
C ARG A 249 -2.88 -17.05 6.25
N ARG A 250 -4.19 -16.79 6.20
CA ARG A 250 -5.15 -17.48 5.33
C ARG A 250 -6.11 -16.46 4.74
N ARG A 251 -6.62 -16.78 3.56
CA ARG A 251 -7.60 -15.98 2.82
C ARG A 251 -8.74 -16.93 2.38
N PRO A 252 -9.61 -17.39 3.28
CA PRO A 252 -10.80 -18.13 2.85
C PRO A 252 -11.74 -17.18 2.09
N ALA A 253 -12.54 -17.72 1.18
CA ALA A 253 -13.68 -16.99 0.66
C ALA A 253 -14.78 -16.99 1.73
N LEU A 254 -15.21 -15.79 2.15
CA LEU A 254 -16.30 -15.59 3.09
C LEU A 254 -17.36 -14.72 2.42
N SER A 255 -18.63 -14.95 2.78
CA SER A 255 -19.73 -14.08 2.34
C SER A 255 -19.60 -12.68 2.97
N LEU A 256 -20.32 -11.70 2.40
CA LEU A 256 -20.45 -10.38 2.99
C LEU A 256 -21.00 -10.46 4.43
N GLU A 257 -22.01 -11.32 4.66
CA GLU A 257 -22.59 -11.53 5.99
C GLU A 257 -21.59 -12.14 6.98
N ASP A 258 -20.79 -13.13 6.57
CA ASP A 258 -19.75 -13.69 7.45
C ASP A 258 -18.65 -12.67 7.79
N HIS A 259 -18.28 -11.80 6.84
CA HIS A 259 -17.43 -10.65 7.11
C HIS A 259 -18.08 -9.69 8.12
N THR A 260 -19.36 -9.35 7.94
CA THR A 260 -20.14 -8.53 8.88
C THR A 260 -20.15 -9.12 10.28
N ARG A 261 -20.40 -10.42 10.43
CA ARG A 261 -20.42 -11.10 11.74
C ARG A 261 -19.07 -11.05 12.44
N LEU A 262 -17.97 -11.27 11.72
CA LEU A 262 -16.62 -11.14 12.29
C LEU A 262 -16.31 -9.70 12.70
N LEU A 263 -16.73 -8.72 11.91
CA LEU A 263 -16.62 -7.30 12.26
C LEU A 263 -17.42 -7.00 13.54
N VAL A 264 -18.66 -7.49 13.65
CA VAL A 264 -19.49 -7.31 14.85
C VAL A 264 -18.82 -7.83 16.13
N GLU A 265 -18.09 -8.93 16.07
CA GLU A 265 -17.34 -9.44 17.23
C GLU A 265 -16.13 -8.56 17.56
N LEU A 266 -15.38 -8.13 16.55
CA LEU A 266 -14.26 -7.20 16.75
C LEU A 266 -14.73 -5.87 17.33
N LEU A 267 -15.81 -5.30 16.78
CA LEU A 267 -16.36 -4.03 17.23
C LEU A 267 -16.88 -4.11 18.67
N ALA A 268 -17.53 -5.20 19.06
CA ALA A 268 -17.96 -5.40 20.43
C ALA A 268 -16.76 -5.49 21.41
N GLU A 269 -15.65 -6.14 21.01
CA GLU A 269 -14.43 -6.15 21.82
C GLU A 269 -13.81 -4.74 21.92
N LEU A 270 -13.80 -3.98 20.83
CA LEU A 270 -13.31 -2.61 20.80
C LEU A 270 -14.15 -1.68 21.68
N GLU A 271 -15.48 -1.76 21.64
CA GLU A 271 -16.37 -0.99 22.51
C GLU A 271 -16.12 -1.31 23.99
N GLN A 272 -15.95 -2.58 24.34
CA GLN A 272 -15.66 -2.99 25.73
C GLN A 272 -14.29 -2.48 26.22
N ARG A 273 -13.29 -2.47 25.33
CA ARG A 273 -11.92 -2.05 25.64
C ARG A 273 -11.77 -0.54 25.69
N VAL A 274 -12.32 0.17 24.71
CA VAL A 274 -12.16 1.63 24.54
C VAL A 274 -13.21 2.38 25.36
N ARG A 275 -14.41 1.83 25.53
CA ARG A 275 -15.56 2.46 26.20
C ARG A 275 -15.85 3.88 25.70
N PRO A 276 -15.99 4.07 24.37
CA PRO A 276 -16.27 5.39 23.83
C PRO A 276 -17.67 5.86 24.25
N LYS A 277 -17.86 7.17 24.37
CA LYS A 277 -19.20 7.76 24.47
C LYS A 277 -19.87 7.89 23.11
N ARG A 278 -19.07 8.04 22.04
CA ARG A 278 -19.55 8.17 20.68
C ARG A 278 -18.76 7.31 19.71
N VAL A 279 -19.45 6.66 18.78
CA VAL A 279 -18.82 5.84 17.75
C VAL A 279 -19.16 6.39 16.36
N ILE A 280 -18.14 6.62 15.55
CA ILE A 280 -18.28 7.04 14.16
C ILE A 280 -17.76 5.93 13.27
N LEU A 281 -18.58 5.50 12.33
CA LEU A 281 -18.19 4.54 11.30
C LEU A 281 -17.87 5.29 10.01
N VAL A 282 -16.72 4.98 9.42
CA VAL A 282 -16.25 5.58 8.16
C VAL A 282 -16.00 4.44 7.19
N GLY A 283 -16.68 4.45 6.05
CA GLY A 283 -16.49 3.46 5.00
C GLY A 283 -16.01 4.09 3.71
N PHE A 284 -15.01 3.49 3.08
CA PHE A 284 -14.52 3.91 1.77
C PHE A 284 -14.84 2.86 0.70
N SER A 285 -15.45 3.28 -0.41
CA SER A 285 -15.79 2.41 -1.54
C SER A 285 -16.62 1.20 -1.06
N ALA A 286 -16.23 -0.04 -1.36
CA ALA A 286 -16.88 -1.24 -0.82
C ALA A 286 -16.96 -1.28 0.73
N GLY A 287 -16.06 -0.59 1.43
CA GLY A 287 -16.11 -0.43 2.87
C GLY A 287 -17.31 0.41 3.34
N ALA A 288 -17.80 1.32 2.49
CA ALA A 288 -19.05 2.07 2.73
C ALA A 288 -20.27 1.15 2.59
N ASP A 289 -20.28 0.25 1.60
CA ASP A 289 -21.34 -0.75 1.47
C ASP A 289 -21.31 -1.76 2.63
N GLN A 290 -20.12 -2.12 3.09
CA GLN A 290 -19.93 -2.94 4.29
C GLN A 290 -20.44 -2.22 5.56
N ALA A 291 -20.28 -0.89 5.64
CA ALA A 291 -20.82 -0.08 6.73
C ALA A 291 -22.35 -0.04 6.73
N LEU A 292 -22.96 0.14 5.54
CA LEU A 292 -24.41 0.06 5.36
C LEU A 292 -24.94 -1.34 5.72
N SER A 293 -24.27 -2.38 5.26
CA SER A 293 -24.61 -3.79 5.56
C SER A 293 -24.51 -4.08 7.06
N LEU A 294 -23.49 -3.51 7.72
CA LEU A 294 -23.34 -3.61 9.16
C LEU A 294 -24.54 -2.97 9.88
N LEU A 295 -24.98 -1.77 9.50
CA LEU A 295 -26.14 -1.11 10.11
C LEU A 295 -27.46 -1.84 9.86
N ALA A 296 -27.58 -2.52 8.72
CA ALA A 296 -28.78 -3.29 8.37
C ALA A 296 -28.84 -4.69 9.01
N SER A 297 -27.69 -5.27 9.39
CA SER A 297 -27.61 -6.64 9.93
C SER A 297 -28.20 -6.74 11.33
N GLU A 298 -29.05 -7.73 11.58
CA GLU A 298 -29.57 -8.02 12.93
C GLU A 298 -28.44 -8.35 13.92
N SER A 299 -27.35 -8.93 13.43
CA SER A 299 -26.17 -9.27 14.25
C SER A 299 -25.55 -8.03 14.91
N SER A 300 -25.68 -6.86 14.29
CA SER A 300 -25.11 -5.61 14.80
C SER A 300 -26.04 -4.84 15.74
N ALA A 301 -27.26 -5.33 16.01
CA ALA A 301 -28.25 -4.62 16.83
C ALA A 301 -27.76 -4.27 18.25
N ARG A 302 -26.71 -4.93 18.73
CA ARG A 302 -26.04 -4.65 20.01
C ARG A 302 -25.03 -3.49 19.96
N LEU A 303 -24.60 -3.07 18.77
CA LEU A 303 -23.64 -1.99 18.54
C LEU A 303 -24.41 -0.68 18.34
N THR A 304 -23.83 0.43 18.77
CA THR A 304 -24.43 1.75 18.58
C THR A 304 -23.47 2.65 17.83
N PHE A 305 -23.95 3.27 16.75
CA PHE A 305 -23.18 4.22 15.95
C PHE A 305 -23.86 5.58 15.99
N ASP A 306 -23.11 6.61 16.38
CA ASP A 306 -23.59 7.99 16.43
C ASP A 306 -23.45 8.68 15.08
N GLY A 307 -22.35 8.40 14.37
CA GLY A 307 -22.01 9.01 13.09
C GLY A 307 -21.70 7.98 12.01
N LEU A 308 -22.07 8.30 10.77
CA LEU A 308 -21.70 7.54 9.59
C LEU A 308 -21.12 8.47 8.51
N LEU A 309 -19.89 8.20 8.08
CA LEU A 309 -19.27 8.86 6.92
C LEU A 309 -19.07 7.84 5.81
N LEU A 310 -19.80 7.99 4.72
CA LEU A 310 -19.70 7.14 3.54
C LEU A 310 -18.89 7.87 2.47
N LEU A 311 -17.79 7.28 2.03
CA LEU A 311 -16.94 7.84 0.97
C LEU A 311 -17.12 6.99 -0.28
N SER A 312 -17.88 7.52 -1.22
CA SER A 312 -18.14 6.95 -2.54
C SER A 312 -18.56 5.45 -2.52
N PRO A 313 -19.77 5.11 -2.06
CA PRO A 313 -20.24 3.72 -1.91
C PRO A 313 -20.35 2.92 -3.22
N ALA A 314 -19.83 1.70 -3.28
CA ALA A 314 -19.69 0.97 -4.53
C ALA A 314 -20.95 0.28 -5.04
N ALA A 315 -21.90 -0.07 -4.17
CA ALA A 315 -23.13 -0.78 -4.54
C ALA A 315 -24.19 0.16 -5.15
N ARG A 316 -23.80 0.91 -6.19
CA ARG A 316 -24.67 1.83 -6.94
C ARG A 316 -24.48 1.68 -8.44
N ARG A 317 -25.48 2.12 -9.22
CA ARG A 317 -25.61 1.77 -10.64
C ARG A 317 -24.40 2.15 -11.53
N GLY A 318 -23.66 3.23 -11.23
CA GLY A 318 -22.53 3.71 -12.05
C GLY A 318 -21.11 3.35 -11.59
N MET A 319 -20.86 2.98 -10.32
CA MET A 319 -19.47 2.84 -9.79
C MET A 319 -18.89 1.43 -9.82
N LEU A 320 -19.59 0.50 -10.46
CA LEU A 320 -19.24 -0.91 -10.39
C LEU A 320 -18.11 -1.42 -11.30
N PRO A 321 -17.40 -0.65 -12.17
CA PRO A 321 -16.45 -1.27 -13.10
C PRO A 321 -15.43 -2.20 -12.41
N ILE A 322 -14.84 -1.74 -11.31
CA ILE A 322 -13.83 -2.51 -10.57
C ILE A 322 -14.45 -3.69 -9.85
N THR A 323 -15.50 -3.47 -9.05
CA THR A 323 -16.15 -4.54 -8.28
C THR A 323 -16.73 -5.60 -9.22
N ARG A 324 -17.35 -5.22 -10.35
CA ARG A 324 -17.83 -6.15 -11.39
C ARG A 324 -16.68 -6.90 -12.04
N ALA A 325 -15.59 -6.23 -12.37
CA ALA A 325 -14.41 -6.88 -12.92
C ALA A 325 -13.88 -7.95 -11.95
N PHE A 326 -13.78 -7.64 -10.66
CA PHE A 326 -13.39 -8.60 -9.63
C PHE A 326 -14.37 -9.76 -9.49
N ALA A 327 -15.68 -9.51 -9.48
CA ALA A 327 -16.70 -10.55 -9.42
C ALA A 327 -16.69 -11.48 -10.64
N SER A 328 -16.20 -10.96 -11.78
CA SER A 328 -16.13 -11.66 -13.06
C SER A 328 -14.79 -12.37 -13.29
N LEU A 329 -13.87 -12.33 -12.31
CA LEU A 329 -12.56 -12.95 -12.47
C LEU A 329 -12.67 -14.46 -12.74
N PRO A 330 -12.02 -14.97 -13.79
CA PRO A 330 -12.00 -16.40 -14.07
C PRO A 330 -11.20 -17.16 -13.00
N GLU A 331 -11.49 -18.45 -12.87
CA GLU A 331 -10.69 -19.35 -12.00
C GLU A 331 -9.29 -19.59 -12.57
N ASP A 332 -9.18 -19.59 -13.89
CA ASP A 332 -7.93 -19.75 -14.60
C ASP A 332 -7.14 -18.43 -14.58
N SER A 333 -5.97 -18.45 -13.94
CA SER A 333 -5.11 -17.28 -13.79
C SER A 333 -4.68 -16.67 -15.12
N ASP A 334 -4.53 -17.48 -16.17
CA ASP A 334 -4.11 -17.01 -17.49
C ASP A 334 -5.21 -16.17 -18.17
N LYS A 335 -6.46 -16.34 -17.75
CA LYS A 335 -7.62 -15.59 -18.25
C LYS A 335 -7.91 -14.31 -17.46
N ILE A 336 -7.21 -14.05 -16.35
CA ILE A 336 -7.38 -12.82 -15.55
C ILE A 336 -6.86 -11.61 -16.32
N VAL A 337 -5.71 -11.73 -16.99
CA VAL A 337 -5.05 -10.60 -17.67
C VAL A 337 -5.95 -9.91 -18.71
N PRO A 338 -6.70 -10.64 -19.57
CA PRO A 338 -7.72 -10.03 -20.43
C PRO A 338 -8.73 -9.14 -19.70
N VAL A 339 -9.28 -9.60 -18.56
CA VAL A 339 -10.25 -8.83 -17.76
C VAL A 339 -9.62 -7.54 -17.24
N LEU A 340 -8.36 -7.59 -16.78
CA LEU A 340 -7.64 -6.41 -16.30
C LEU A 340 -7.32 -5.41 -17.43
N LYS A 341 -7.03 -5.90 -18.64
CA LYS A 341 -6.81 -5.04 -19.81
C LYS A 341 -8.09 -4.31 -20.22
N GLU A 342 -9.23 -4.99 -20.20
CA GLU A 342 -10.54 -4.39 -20.50
C GLU A 342 -10.88 -3.31 -19.46
N LEU A 343 -10.74 -3.62 -18.18
CA LEU A 343 -10.93 -2.66 -17.09
C LEU A 343 -10.01 -1.44 -17.27
N GLY A 344 -8.72 -1.67 -17.55
CA GLY A 344 -7.75 -0.60 -17.76
C GLY A 344 -8.04 0.30 -18.96
N GLY A 345 -8.80 -0.18 -19.95
CA GLY A 345 -9.26 0.60 -21.11
C GLY A 345 -10.47 1.48 -20.83
N SER A 346 -11.05 1.42 -19.63
CA SER A 346 -12.30 2.12 -19.27
C SER A 346 -12.08 3.51 -18.64
N PHE A 347 -10.83 4.01 -18.61
CA PHE A 347 -10.48 5.27 -17.93
C PHE A 347 -10.02 6.33 -18.93
N ASP A 348 -10.65 7.51 -18.87
CA ASP A 348 -10.44 8.61 -19.83
C ASP A 348 -9.31 9.58 -19.44
N SER A 349 -8.75 9.45 -18.23
CA SER A 349 -7.67 10.32 -17.74
C SER A 349 -6.44 9.53 -17.30
N LEU A 350 -5.24 10.11 -17.51
CA LEU A 350 -3.97 9.51 -17.08
C LEU A 350 -3.90 9.31 -15.55
N GLY A 351 -4.47 10.25 -14.79
CA GLY A 351 -4.49 10.19 -13.33
C GLY A 351 -5.32 9.01 -12.83
N ASP A 352 -6.54 8.87 -13.35
CA ASP A 352 -7.44 7.75 -12.99
C ASP A 352 -6.85 6.42 -13.42
N TRP A 353 -6.26 6.37 -14.62
CA TRP A 353 -5.57 5.21 -15.13
C TRP A 353 -4.42 4.79 -14.20
N LEU A 354 -3.52 5.72 -13.82
CA LEU A 354 -2.40 5.42 -12.92
C LEU A 354 -2.86 5.00 -11.53
N GLY A 355 -3.84 5.70 -10.96
CA GLY A 355 -4.40 5.41 -9.65
C GLY A 355 -4.99 4.00 -9.59
N ILE A 356 -5.83 3.65 -10.56
CA ILE A 356 -6.50 2.35 -10.60
C ILE A 356 -5.52 1.24 -10.96
N HIS A 357 -4.55 1.45 -11.86
CA HIS A 357 -3.52 0.45 -12.12
C HIS A 357 -2.65 0.18 -10.90
N SER A 358 -2.25 1.21 -10.15
CA SER A 358 -1.51 1.03 -8.89
C SER A 358 -2.32 0.20 -7.89
N TYR A 359 -3.61 0.53 -7.72
CA TYR A 359 -4.54 -0.21 -6.89
C TYR A 359 -4.69 -1.68 -7.32
N LEU A 360 -4.91 -1.94 -8.61
CA LEU A 360 -5.07 -3.30 -9.15
C LEU A 360 -3.79 -4.12 -8.91
N VAL A 361 -2.62 -3.54 -9.17
CA VAL A 361 -1.33 -4.21 -8.92
C VAL A 361 -1.19 -4.58 -7.45
N GLN A 362 -1.51 -3.66 -6.53
CA GLN A 362 -1.47 -3.94 -5.09
C GLN A 362 -2.44 -5.06 -4.69
N ALA A 363 -3.68 -5.01 -5.18
CA ALA A 363 -4.67 -6.05 -4.93
C ALA A 363 -4.16 -7.43 -5.42
N PHE A 364 -3.70 -7.54 -6.66
CA PHE A 364 -3.23 -8.83 -7.20
C PHE A 364 -1.87 -9.29 -6.65
N GLN A 365 -1.00 -8.39 -6.19
CA GLN A 365 0.17 -8.78 -5.41
C GLN A 365 -0.22 -9.43 -4.08
N LYS A 366 -1.31 -8.93 -3.46
CA LYS A 366 -1.79 -9.40 -2.16
C LYS A 366 -2.56 -10.73 -2.23
N PHE A 367 -3.43 -10.88 -3.22
CA PHE A 367 -4.23 -12.10 -3.43
C PHE A 367 -3.52 -13.14 -4.32
N GLY A 368 -2.47 -12.75 -5.04
CA GLY A 368 -1.60 -13.65 -5.80
C GLY A 368 -2.33 -14.42 -6.90
N SER A 369 -1.95 -15.69 -7.08
CA SER A 369 -2.53 -16.61 -8.07
C SER A 369 -3.90 -17.16 -7.69
N ASP A 370 -4.43 -16.82 -6.51
CA ASP A 370 -5.71 -17.30 -6.01
C ASP A 370 -6.61 -16.13 -5.60
N PRO A 371 -7.26 -15.45 -6.58
CA PRO A 371 -8.12 -14.31 -6.33
C PRO A 371 -9.51 -14.71 -5.81
N ARG A 372 -9.74 -15.97 -5.40
CA ARG A 372 -11.07 -16.45 -4.99
C ARG A 372 -11.68 -15.59 -3.89
N THR A 373 -10.92 -15.23 -2.86
CA THR A 373 -11.39 -14.34 -1.79
C THR A 373 -11.85 -12.99 -2.33
N LEU A 374 -11.07 -12.38 -3.22
CA LEU A 374 -11.38 -11.09 -3.81
C LEU A 374 -12.63 -11.17 -4.68
N ARG A 375 -12.70 -12.20 -5.53
CA ARG A 375 -13.82 -12.45 -6.44
C ARG A 375 -15.12 -12.72 -5.71
N ASP A 376 -15.10 -13.61 -4.73
CA ASP A 376 -16.31 -14.07 -4.06
C ASP A 376 -16.86 -12.95 -3.16
N HIS A 377 -15.99 -12.17 -2.51
CA HIS A 377 -16.40 -10.96 -1.81
C HIS A 377 -17.01 -9.92 -2.77
N ALA A 378 -16.39 -9.70 -3.94
CA ALA A 378 -16.94 -8.82 -4.97
C ALA A 378 -18.34 -9.26 -5.44
N ARG A 379 -18.55 -10.57 -5.62
CA ARG A 379 -19.87 -11.12 -5.97
C ARG A 379 -20.91 -10.85 -4.88
N SER A 380 -20.56 -11.09 -3.61
CA SER A 380 -21.49 -10.82 -2.50
C SER A 380 -21.84 -9.33 -2.34
N LEU A 381 -20.98 -8.41 -2.78
CA LEU A 381 -21.29 -6.98 -2.81
C LEU A 381 -22.25 -6.58 -3.95
N ILE A 382 -22.19 -7.28 -5.08
CA ILE A 382 -22.99 -6.95 -6.28
C ILE A 382 -24.36 -7.62 -6.25
N GLU A 383 -24.45 -8.82 -5.68
CA GLU A 383 -25.66 -9.63 -5.64
C GLU A 383 -26.90 -8.87 -5.09
N PRO A 384 -26.81 -8.06 -4.02
CA PRO A 384 -27.95 -7.25 -3.57
C PRO A 384 -28.43 -6.24 -4.61
N LEU A 385 -27.50 -5.58 -5.30
CA LEU A 385 -27.81 -4.58 -6.32
C LEU A 385 -28.41 -5.20 -7.59
N GLU A 386 -28.00 -6.42 -7.96
CA GLU A 386 -28.61 -7.15 -9.07
C GLU A 386 -30.06 -7.56 -8.79
N ARG A 387 -30.39 -7.79 -7.52
CA ARG A 387 -31.76 -8.09 -7.06
C ARG A 387 -32.61 -6.85 -6.89
N ASP A 388 -32.01 -5.77 -6.42
CA ASP A 388 -32.67 -4.50 -6.13
C ASP A 388 -31.85 -3.33 -6.70
N PRO A 389 -32.26 -2.76 -7.84
CA PRO A 389 -31.59 -1.60 -8.43
C PRO A 389 -31.55 -0.36 -7.54
N ASP A 390 -32.45 -0.27 -6.55
CA ASP A 390 -32.56 0.81 -5.58
C ASP A 390 -31.92 0.44 -4.22
N PHE A 391 -31.16 -0.65 -4.17
CA PHE A 391 -30.52 -1.17 -2.96
C PHE A 391 -29.76 -0.10 -2.17
N PHE A 392 -29.01 0.77 -2.86
CA PHE A 392 -28.31 1.88 -2.21
C PHE A 392 -29.28 2.85 -1.52
N LEU A 393 -30.38 3.25 -2.18
CA LEU A 393 -31.36 4.19 -1.64
C LEU A 393 -32.04 3.61 -0.40
N HIS A 394 -32.44 2.34 -0.47
CA HIS A 394 -33.02 1.62 0.68
C HIS A 394 -32.02 1.50 1.85
N SER A 395 -30.77 1.14 1.55
CA SER A 395 -29.72 1.00 2.57
C SER A 395 -29.37 2.35 3.21
N PHE A 396 -29.30 3.41 2.41
CA PHE A 396 -29.05 4.77 2.87
C PHE A 396 -30.18 5.27 3.78
N ARG A 397 -31.43 5.07 3.37
CA ARG A 397 -32.61 5.42 4.19
C ARG A 397 -32.59 4.72 5.55
N ASN A 398 -32.36 3.40 5.57
CA ASN A 398 -32.23 2.64 6.81
C ASN A 398 -31.08 3.19 7.68
N ALA A 399 -29.94 3.55 7.07
CA ALA A 399 -28.83 4.14 7.80
C ALA A 399 -29.19 5.49 8.45
N ILE A 400 -29.96 6.37 7.79
CA ILE A 400 -30.45 7.64 8.36
C ILE A 400 -31.21 7.39 9.67
N GLU A 401 -32.06 6.37 9.71
CA GLU A 401 -32.87 6.03 10.89
C GLU A 401 -32.03 5.47 12.05
N ARG A 402 -30.83 4.94 11.76
CA ARG A 402 -29.97 4.21 12.71
C ARG A 402 -28.87 5.05 13.35
N VAL A 403 -28.48 6.16 12.73
CA VAL A 403 -27.40 7.03 13.23
C VAL A 403 -27.88 8.44 13.47
N ARG A 404 -27.21 9.20 14.34
CA ARG A 404 -27.60 10.59 14.63
C ARG A 404 -27.21 11.55 13.52
N ARG A 405 -26.08 11.28 12.86
CA ARG A 405 -25.54 12.08 11.75
C ARG A 405 -24.97 11.17 10.67
N LEU A 406 -25.32 11.47 9.43
CA LEU A 406 -24.84 10.76 8.25
C LEU A 406 -24.34 11.78 7.24
N THR A 407 -23.15 11.53 6.68
CA THR A 407 -22.62 12.26 5.53
C THR A 407 -22.14 11.25 4.49
N CYS A 408 -22.52 11.44 3.23
CA CYS A 408 -22.08 10.66 2.10
C CYS A 408 -21.40 11.56 1.07
N VAL A 409 -20.16 11.25 0.72
CA VAL A 409 -19.32 12.07 -0.14
C VAL A 409 -19.05 11.31 -1.43
N PHE A 410 -19.45 11.89 -2.56
CA PHE A 410 -19.16 11.41 -3.90
C PHE A 410 -17.93 12.14 -4.47
N ALA A 411 -17.12 11.45 -5.26
CA ALA A 411 -16.02 12.04 -6.02
C ALA A 411 -16.54 12.81 -7.24
N MET A 412 -15.73 13.74 -7.78
CA MET A 412 -16.18 14.67 -8.82
C MET A 412 -16.74 13.98 -10.08
N HIS A 413 -16.11 12.90 -10.54
CA HIS A 413 -16.54 12.16 -11.73
C HIS A 413 -17.83 11.35 -11.51
N GLU A 414 -18.36 11.34 -10.29
CA GLU A 414 -19.57 10.62 -9.87
C GLU A 414 -20.78 11.55 -9.81
N ALA A 415 -20.64 12.80 -10.25
CA ALA A 415 -21.73 13.77 -10.31
C ALA A 415 -22.98 13.26 -11.05
N HIS A 416 -22.82 12.38 -12.06
CA HIS A 416 -23.96 11.79 -12.75
C HIS A 416 -24.74 10.79 -11.87
N ASP A 417 -24.05 10.02 -11.03
CA ASP A 417 -24.72 9.14 -10.05
C ASP A 417 -25.50 9.97 -9.04
N LEU A 418 -24.92 11.08 -8.59
CA LEU A 418 -25.56 12.00 -7.65
C LEU A 418 -26.82 12.63 -8.25
N ASP A 419 -26.76 13.12 -9.49
CA ASP A 419 -27.92 13.67 -10.20
C ASP A 419 -29.07 12.64 -10.28
N TRP A 420 -28.74 11.38 -10.58
CA TRP A 420 -29.72 10.29 -10.59
C TRP A 420 -30.35 10.05 -9.21
N ILE A 421 -29.54 10.02 -8.14
CA ILE A 421 -30.03 9.85 -6.75
C ILE A 421 -30.98 10.99 -6.37
N LEU A 422 -30.58 12.24 -6.61
CA LEU A 422 -31.37 13.41 -6.25
C LEU A 422 -32.67 13.48 -7.06
N LYS A 423 -32.61 13.15 -8.36
CA LYS A 423 -33.81 13.04 -9.20
C LYS A 423 -34.78 11.99 -8.68
N ARG A 424 -34.30 10.79 -8.31
CA ARG A 424 -35.13 9.74 -7.71
C ARG A 424 -35.77 10.19 -6.41
N HIS A 425 -35.06 10.96 -5.59
CA HIS A 425 -35.64 11.52 -4.37
C HIS A 425 -36.73 12.56 -4.67
N LEU A 426 -36.53 13.44 -5.65
CA LEU A 426 -37.55 14.41 -6.08
C LEU A 426 -38.80 13.75 -6.67
N GLU A 427 -38.64 12.63 -7.37
CA GLU A 427 -39.75 11.91 -8.02
C GLU A 427 -40.57 11.07 -7.01
N ASP A 428 -39.90 10.28 -6.16
CA ASP A 428 -40.54 9.21 -5.38
C ASP A 428 -40.20 9.23 -3.88
N ASP A 429 -39.60 10.32 -3.36
CA ASP A 429 -39.10 10.41 -1.98
C ASP A 429 -38.14 9.25 -1.62
N ALA A 430 -37.25 8.88 -2.55
CA ALA A 430 -36.43 7.69 -2.45
C ALA A 430 -35.42 7.69 -1.27
N LEU A 431 -34.95 8.85 -0.80
CA LEU A 431 -34.09 8.96 0.38
C LEU A 431 -34.87 9.06 1.71
N GLY A 432 -36.19 9.28 1.67
CA GLY A 432 -37.08 9.40 2.82
C GLY A 432 -37.10 10.80 3.44
N SER A 433 -38.12 11.04 4.28
CA SER A 433 -38.41 12.37 4.87
C SER A 433 -37.32 12.94 5.79
N ASP A 434 -36.48 12.08 6.36
CA ASP A 434 -35.40 12.48 7.27
C ASP A 434 -34.12 12.89 6.52
N TYR A 435 -34.08 12.72 5.20
CA TYR A 435 -32.99 13.20 4.35
C TYR A 435 -32.91 14.72 4.39
N GLN A 436 -31.68 15.24 4.42
CA GLN A 436 -31.37 16.67 4.28
C GLN A 436 -30.30 16.83 3.21
N GLU A 437 -30.35 17.91 2.43
CA GLU A 437 -29.45 18.11 1.28
C GLU A 437 -27.97 18.02 1.67
N GLU A 438 -27.61 18.49 2.88
CA GLU A 438 -26.23 18.48 3.38
C GLU A 438 -25.70 17.07 3.70
N MET A 439 -26.57 16.06 3.78
CA MET A 439 -26.15 14.68 4.00
C MET A 439 -25.41 14.08 2.81
N ILE A 440 -25.57 14.63 1.60
CA ILE A 440 -24.88 14.16 0.41
C ILE A 440 -24.06 15.30 -0.19
N CYS A 441 -22.76 15.07 -0.38
CA CYS A 441 -21.82 16.07 -0.87
C CYS A 441 -21.08 15.56 -2.11
N LEU A 442 -20.70 16.50 -2.99
CA LEU A 442 -19.76 16.25 -4.07
C LEU A 442 -18.40 16.85 -3.71
N SER A 443 -17.35 16.04 -3.74
CA SER A 443 -15.97 16.46 -3.54
C SER A 443 -15.28 16.73 -4.87
N ALA A 444 -14.38 17.72 -4.90
CA ALA A 444 -13.52 17.97 -6.05
C ALA A 444 -12.44 16.89 -6.25
N ALA A 445 -12.23 16.03 -5.25
CA ALA A 445 -11.24 14.95 -5.29
C ALA A 445 -11.70 13.77 -6.17
N GLY A 446 -10.74 13.01 -6.69
CA GLY A 446 -10.97 11.72 -7.35
C GLY A 446 -11.32 10.61 -6.35
N HIS A 447 -11.82 9.46 -6.85
CA HIS A 447 -12.32 8.35 -6.01
C HIS A 447 -11.26 7.91 -4.98
N MET A 448 -10.05 7.59 -5.45
CA MET A 448 -8.97 7.13 -4.58
C MET A 448 -8.48 8.19 -3.59
N GLN A 449 -8.62 9.47 -3.93
CA GLN A 449 -8.17 10.59 -3.10
C GLN A 449 -9.13 10.88 -1.94
N LEU A 450 -10.37 10.38 -1.97
CA LEU A 450 -11.32 10.57 -0.85
C LEU A 450 -10.81 9.95 0.46
N ALA A 451 -9.92 8.97 0.39
CA ALA A 451 -9.29 8.36 1.56
C ALA A 451 -7.96 9.05 1.96
N ASP A 452 -7.56 10.13 1.29
CA ASP A 452 -6.38 10.90 1.67
C ASP A 452 -6.68 11.79 2.89
N THR A 453 -5.69 11.97 3.77
CA THR A 453 -5.84 12.72 5.03
C THR A 453 -6.43 14.11 4.82
N ASP A 454 -5.89 14.88 3.88
CA ASP A 454 -6.32 16.27 3.67
C ASP A 454 -7.73 16.38 3.08
N VAL A 455 -8.19 15.33 2.38
CA VAL A 455 -9.50 15.31 1.70
C VAL A 455 -10.60 14.87 2.66
N ILE A 456 -10.36 13.83 3.46
CA ILE A 456 -11.36 13.28 4.38
C ILE A 456 -11.57 14.19 5.60
N ARG A 457 -10.52 14.90 6.03
CA ARG A 457 -10.48 15.56 7.33
C ARG A 457 -11.59 16.61 7.53
N PRO A 458 -11.89 17.49 6.56
CA PRO A 458 -12.98 18.46 6.71
C PRO A 458 -14.35 17.80 6.97
N TYR A 459 -14.66 16.71 6.28
CA TYR A 459 -15.92 15.97 6.45
C TYR A 459 -16.00 15.29 7.81
N LEU A 460 -14.90 14.66 8.24
CA LEU A 460 -14.83 13.98 9.53
C LEU A 460 -14.89 14.96 10.71
N ASP A 461 -14.16 16.08 10.64
CA ASP A 461 -14.19 17.10 11.68
C ASP A 461 -15.58 17.76 11.78
N ALA A 462 -16.24 18.02 10.66
CA ALA A 462 -17.62 18.52 10.65
C ALA A 462 -18.59 17.51 11.29
N LEU A 463 -18.45 16.22 10.98
CA LEU A 463 -19.28 15.17 11.56
C LEU A 463 -19.06 15.03 13.07
N ILE A 464 -17.81 15.07 13.53
CA ILE A 464 -17.46 15.05 14.97
C ILE A 464 -18.08 16.25 15.68
N ALA A 465 -17.90 17.46 15.15
CA ALA A 465 -18.46 18.68 15.73
C ALA A 465 -20.00 18.63 15.80
N ALA A 466 -20.66 18.13 14.75
CA ALA A 466 -22.11 18.00 14.70
C ALA A 466 -22.69 16.99 15.72
N LEU A 467 -21.87 16.07 16.22
CA LEU A 467 -22.24 15.12 17.28
C LEU A 467 -21.95 15.65 18.70
N GLU A 468 -21.10 16.66 18.83
CA GLU A 468 -20.82 17.34 20.09
C GLU A 468 -21.94 18.30 20.50
N THR A 469 -22.62 18.91 19.52
CA THR A 469 -23.79 19.75 19.75
C THR A 469 -24.97 18.90 20.24
N PRO A 470 -25.61 19.22 21.38
CA PRO A 470 -26.86 18.59 21.79
C PRO A 470 -27.91 18.72 20.68
N ARG A 471 -28.77 17.71 20.48
CA ARG A 471 -29.97 17.92 19.67
C ARG A 471 -30.77 19.04 20.33
N ASP A 472 -31.07 20.11 19.61
CA ASP A 472 -32.07 21.08 20.06
C ASP A 472 -33.38 20.31 20.31
N GLY A 473 -33.79 20.23 21.58
CA GLY A 473 -35.07 19.64 22.00
C GLY A 473 -35.07 18.17 22.42
N ALA A 474 -34.10 17.71 23.23
CA ALA A 474 -34.23 16.47 24.02
C ALA A 474 -34.45 16.76 25.51
#